data_AF-A0A7L4QSB7-F1
#
_entry.id   AF-A0A7L4QSB7-F1
#
_cell.length_a   1.000
_cell.length_b   1.000
_cell.length_c   1.000
_cell.angle_alpha   90.00
_cell.angle_beta   90.00
_cell.angle_gamma   90.00
#
_symmetry.space_group_name_H-M   'P 1'
#
loop_
_entity.id
_entity.type
_entity.pdbx_description
1 polymer ?
#
loop_
_entity_poly.entity_id
_entity_poly.type
_entity_poly.pdbx_seq_one_letter_code
_entity_poly.pdbx_strand_id
1 'polypeptide(L)'
;METELQILSVLGWLALLVFLQLSVWPALRPALREFSYPASFPVSLLTFTLISWYCGLLHLPLQAALVPFIILFGLSLYKRQYTRNSFAGQWRWILVFLIFFLFMLELRFVNPSISYAEKFMDHAMLASIMRVPVVPPLDPWF
;
A
#
# COMPACT_ATOMS: atom_id res chain seq x y z
N MET A 1 -5.62 -18.58 17.83
CA MET A 1 -6.05 -17.24 17.39
C MET A 1 -7.44 -17.42 16.84
N GLU A 2 -8.44 -16.76 17.40
CA GLU A 2 -9.84 -16.93 16.99
C GLU A 2 -9.99 -16.54 15.51
N THR A 3 -10.74 -17.34 14.75
CA THR A 3 -11.01 -17.11 13.32
C THR A 3 -11.58 -15.71 13.06
N GLU A 4 -12.35 -15.19 14.00
CA GLU A 4 -12.89 -13.83 13.99
C GLU A 4 -11.78 -12.76 13.90
N LEU A 5 -10.72 -12.89 14.69
CA LEU A 5 -9.58 -11.96 14.68
C LEU A 5 -8.83 -12.00 13.34
N GLN A 6 -8.73 -13.17 12.72
CA GLN A 6 -8.11 -13.30 11.38
C GLN A 6 -8.95 -12.59 10.32
N ILE A 7 -10.26 -12.78 10.33
CA ILE A 7 -11.18 -12.11 9.41
C ILE A 7 -11.10 -10.59 9.60
N LEU A 8 -11.15 -10.11 10.84
CA LEU A 8 -10.99 -8.68 11.14
C LEU A 8 -9.65 -8.12 10.66
N SER A 9 -8.57 -8.88 10.79
CA SER A 9 -7.24 -8.47 10.32
C SER A 9 -7.19 -8.35 8.80
N VAL A 10 -7.78 -9.31 8.07
CA VAL A 10 -7.87 -9.28 6.59
C VAL A 10 -8.73 -8.12 6.13
N LEU A 11 -9.89 -7.90 6.77
CA LEU A 11 -10.77 -6.78 6.45
C LEU A 11 -10.11 -5.43 6.75
N GLY A 12 -9.39 -5.32 7.87
CA GLY A 12 -8.62 -4.13 8.23
C GLY A 12 -7.52 -3.84 7.22
N TRP A 13 -6.80 -4.88 6.76
CA TRP A 13 -5.79 -4.75 5.72
C TRP A 13 -6.40 -4.32 4.37
N LEU A 14 -7.50 -4.93 3.96
CA LEU A 14 -8.22 -4.56 2.74
C LEU A 14 -8.71 -3.11 2.81
N ALA A 15 -9.29 -2.70 3.94
CA ALA A 15 -9.76 -1.34 4.17
C ALA A 15 -8.61 -0.32 4.11
N LEU A 16 -7.45 -0.65 4.68
CA LEU A 16 -6.26 0.19 4.60
C LEU A 16 -5.79 0.36 3.15
N LEU A 17 -5.67 -0.74 2.39
CA LEU A 17 -5.25 -0.67 0.98
C LEU A 17 -6.20 0.17 0.14
N VAL A 18 -7.51 -0.01 0.30
CA VAL A 18 -8.53 0.79 -0.39
C VAL A 18 -8.48 2.25 0.04
N PHE A 19 -8.27 2.53 1.33
CA PHE A 19 -8.11 3.90 1.82
C PHE A 19 -6.92 4.60 1.16
N LEU A 20 -5.72 3.99 1.19
CA LEU A 20 -4.51 4.54 0.56
C LEU A 20 -4.74 4.79 -0.94
N GLN A 21 -5.37 3.83 -1.62
CA GLN A 21 -5.70 3.91 -3.03
C GLN A 21 -6.63 5.08 -3.34
N LEU A 22 -7.72 5.22 -2.58
CA LEU A 22 -8.68 6.31 -2.74
C LEU A 22 -8.06 7.68 -2.47
N SER A 23 -7.20 7.81 -1.45
CA SER A 23 -6.51 9.06 -1.14
C SER A 23 -5.66 9.59 -2.30
N VAL A 24 -5.02 8.70 -3.04
CA VAL A 24 -4.09 9.05 -4.13
C VAL A 24 -4.79 9.18 -5.48
N TRP A 25 -5.86 8.42 -5.71
CA TRP A 25 -6.52 8.36 -7.02
C TRP A 25 -6.89 9.74 -7.61
N PRO A 26 -7.58 10.65 -6.89
CA PRO A 26 -7.94 11.96 -7.44
C PRO A 26 -6.73 12.80 -7.85
N ALA A 27 -5.60 12.67 -7.14
CA ALA A 27 -4.36 13.37 -7.45
C ALA A 27 -3.68 12.83 -8.71
N LEU A 28 -3.89 11.55 -9.06
CA LEU A 28 -3.35 10.93 -10.28
C LEU A 28 -4.21 11.17 -11.53
N ARG A 29 -5.47 11.58 -11.38
CA ARG A 29 -6.38 11.81 -12.53
C ARG A 29 -5.81 12.78 -13.59
N PRO A 30 -5.18 13.92 -13.24
CA PRO A 30 -4.64 14.84 -14.24
C PRO A 30 -3.51 14.23 -15.09
N ALA A 31 -2.70 13.35 -14.49
CA ALA A 31 -1.53 12.77 -15.15
C ALA A 31 -1.88 11.51 -15.97
N LEU A 32 -2.67 10.59 -15.41
CA LEU A 32 -2.89 9.25 -15.97
C LEU A 32 -4.29 9.01 -16.55
N ARG A 33 -5.20 9.99 -16.41
CA ARG A 33 -6.57 9.94 -16.94
C ARG A 33 -7.28 8.62 -16.61
N GLU A 34 -7.55 7.79 -17.61
CA GLU A 34 -8.28 6.52 -17.48
C GLU A 34 -7.52 5.47 -16.66
N PHE A 35 -6.19 5.48 -16.70
CA PHE A 35 -5.34 4.56 -15.94
C PHE A 35 -5.08 5.02 -14.51
N SER A 36 -5.61 6.19 -14.10
CA SER A 36 -5.41 6.72 -12.75
C SER A 36 -5.95 5.81 -11.65
N TYR A 37 -7.06 5.12 -11.89
CA TYR A 37 -7.65 4.21 -10.91
C TYR A 37 -6.81 2.95 -10.70
N PRO A 38 -6.48 2.14 -11.72
CA PRO A 38 -5.62 0.97 -11.51
C PRO A 38 -4.22 1.35 -11.02
N ALA A 39 -3.63 2.44 -11.52
CA ALA A 39 -2.31 2.90 -11.08
C ALA A 39 -2.29 3.40 -9.63
N SER A 40 -3.43 3.83 -9.09
CA SER A 40 -3.48 4.32 -7.71
C SER A 40 -3.17 3.24 -6.68
N PHE A 41 -3.45 1.96 -6.95
CA PHE A 41 -3.11 0.83 -6.06
C PHE A 41 -1.58 0.70 -5.82
N PRO A 42 -0.74 0.51 -6.86
CA PRO A 42 0.70 0.41 -6.66
C PRO A 42 1.31 1.75 -6.21
N VAL A 43 0.87 2.88 -6.77
CA VAL A 43 1.44 4.19 -6.40
C VAL A 43 1.19 4.50 -4.93
N SER A 44 -0.02 4.23 -4.41
CA SER A 44 -0.30 4.48 -2.99
C SER A 44 0.54 3.60 -2.07
N LEU A 45 0.74 2.33 -2.43
CA LEU A 45 1.55 1.40 -1.63
C LEU A 45 3.04 1.78 -1.66
N LEU A 46 3.58 2.10 -2.83
CA LEU A 46 4.97 2.57 -2.99
C LEU A 46 5.21 3.89 -2.26
N THR A 47 4.26 4.81 -2.32
CA THR A 47 4.36 6.10 -1.62
C THR A 47 4.28 5.90 -0.11
N PHE A 48 3.37 5.03 0.36
CA PHE A 48 3.24 4.72 1.79
C PHE A 48 4.51 4.07 2.34
N THR A 49 5.06 3.08 1.63
CA THR A 49 6.31 2.41 2.02
C THR A 49 7.47 3.39 2.06
N LEU A 50 7.63 4.25 1.05
CA LEU A 50 8.65 5.30 1.05
C LEU A 50 8.51 6.28 2.22
N ILE A 51 7.30 6.75 2.51
CA ILE A 51 7.07 7.68 3.64
C ILE A 51 7.34 6.97 4.96
N SER A 52 6.86 5.72 5.12
CA SER A 52 7.08 4.93 6.33
C SER A 52 8.55 4.68 6.61
N TRP A 53 9.36 4.50 5.56
CA TRP A 53 10.81 4.40 5.65
C TRP A 53 11.43 5.65 6.30
N TYR A 54 11.09 6.83 5.77
CA TYR A 54 11.58 8.10 6.32
C TYR A 54 11.02 8.38 7.71
N CYS A 55 9.80 7.95 8.02
CA CYS A 55 9.29 7.97 9.39
C CYS A 55 10.18 7.14 10.32
N GLY A 56 10.57 5.92 9.91
CA GLY A 56 11.51 5.07 10.64
C GLY A 56 12.86 5.74 10.88
N LEU A 57 13.45 6.35 9.85
CA LEU A 57 14.73 7.06 9.95
C LEU A 57 14.66 8.26 10.91
N LEU A 58 13.52 8.95 10.94
CA LEU A 58 13.26 10.09 11.83
C LEU A 58 12.72 9.68 13.21
N HIS A 59 12.67 8.38 13.51
CA HIS A 59 12.12 7.85 14.77
C HIS A 59 10.66 8.23 15.03
N LEU A 60 9.89 8.48 13.97
CA LEU A 60 8.47 8.74 14.03
C LEU A 60 7.68 7.42 14.03
N PRO A 61 6.51 7.39 14.70
CA PRO A 61 5.65 6.21 14.67
C PRO A 61 5.21 5.91 13.23
N LEU A 62 5.10 4.62 12.88
CA LEU A 62 4.67 4.16 11.55
C LEU A 62 3.34 4.79 11.11
N GLN A 63 2.43 4.99 12.06
CA GLN A 63 1.11 5.59 11.83
C GLN A 63 1.22 7.04 11.30
N ALA A 64 2.32 7.75 11.56
CA ALA A 64 2.55 9.09 11.02
C ALA A 64 2.62 9.09 9.48
N ALA A 65 3.00 7.97 8.87
CA ALA A 65 3.01 7.84 7.41
C ALA A 65 1.61 7.95 6.78
N LEU A 66 0.53 7.78 7.56
CA LEU A 66 -0.85 7.93 7.09
C LEU A 66 -1.30 9.39 7.01
N VAL A 67 -0.65 10.31 7.71
CA VAL A 67 -1.00 11.75 7.75
C VAL A 67 -1.16 12.36 6.34
N PRO A 68 -0.19 12.22 5.41
CA PRO A 68 -0.35 12.77 4.06
C PRO A 68 -1.52 12.16 3.31
N PHE A 69 -1.82 10.87 3.51
CA PHE A 69 -2.98 10.21 2.88
C PHE A 69 -4.30 10.71 3.45
N ILE A 70 -4.36 10.98 4.76
CA ILE A 70 -5.54 11.57 5.41
C ILE A 70 -5.78 12.99 4.87
N ILE A 71 -4.71 13.79 4.74
CA ILE A 71 -4.80 15.15 4.18
C ILE A 71 -5.28 15.10 2.73
N LEU A 72 -4.68 14.25 1.88
CA LEU A 72 -5.08 14.11 0.48
C LEU A 72 -6.53 13.62 0.33
N PHE A 73 -6.94 12.67 1.17
CA PHE A 73 -8.32 12.19 1.19
C PHE A 73 -9.30 13.30 1.55
N GLY A 74 -9.02 14.04 2.64
CA GLY A 74 -9.84 15.16 3.10
C GLY A 74 -9.95 16.28 2.07
N LEU A 75 -8.84 16.65 1.43
CA LEU A 75 -8.83 17.64 0.35
C LEU A 75 -9.65 17.19 -0.87
N SER A 76 -9.55 15.91 -1.24
CA SER A 76 -10.32 15.35 -2.35
C SER A 76 -11.81 15.28 -2.06
N LEU A 77 -12.17 15.01 -0.79
CA LEU A 77 -13.55 15.03 -0.30
C LEU A 77 -14.11 16.47 -0.33
N TYR A 78 -13.35 17.45 0.16
CA TYR A 78 -13.71 18.87 0.15
C TYR A 78 -13.94 19.38 -1.28
N LYS A 79 -13.08 18.97 -2.23
CA LYS A 79 -13.23 19.28 -3.66
C LYS A 79 -14.32 18.47 -4.38
N ARG A 80 -15.08 17.63 -3.67
CA ARG A 80 -16.16 16.77 -4.19
C ARG A 80 -15.74 15.90 -5.40
N GLN A 81 -14.48 15.45 -5.41
CA GLN A 81 -13.92 14.67 -6.53
C GLN A 81 -14.42 13.22 -6.57
N TYR A 82 -15.10 12.76 -5.50
CA TYR A 82 -15.76 11.46 -5.40
C TYR A 82 -17.23 11.53 -5.81
N THR A 83 -17.48 11.80 -7.09
CA THR A 83 -18.86 11.79 -7.63
C THR A 83 -19.23 10.38 -8.11
N ARG A 84 -20.52 10.01 -8.08
CA ARG A 84 -21.02 8.72 -8.60
C ARG A 84 -20.54 8.45 -10.04
N ASN A 85 -20.55 9.46 -10.90
CA ASN A 85 -20.06 9.36 -12.27
C ASN A 85 -18.56 9.06 -12.35
N SER A 86 -17.77 9.48 -11.36
CA SER A 86 -16.33 9.18 -11.32
C SER A 86 -16.05 7.71 -11.01
N PHE A 87 -16.93 7.03 -10.29
CA PHE A 87 -16.83 5.60 -9.99
C PHE A 87 -17.45 4.72 -11.09
N ALA A 88 -18.25 5.30 -11.98
CA ALA A 88 -18.82 4.58 -13.12
C ALA A 88 -17.67 3.98 -13.96
N GLY A 89 -17.73 2.67 -14.21
CA GLY A 89 -16.70 1.94 -14.95
C GLY A 89 -15.48 1.49 -14.14
N GLN A 90 -15.24 2.02 -12.94
CA GLN A 90 -14.08 1.65 -12.11
C GLN A 90 -14.24 0.30 -11.39
N TRP A 91 -15.48 -0.20 -11.27
CA TRP A 91 -15.77 -1.49 -10.63
C TRP A 91 -15.00 -2.67 -11.24
N ARG A 92 -14.69 -2.61 -12.55
CA ARG A 92 -13.89 -3.64 -13.23
C ARG A 92 -12.50 -3.76 -12.60
N TRP A 93 -11.87 -2.63 -12.30
CA TRP A 93 -10.56 -2.60 -11.65
C TRP A 93 -10.61 -3.05 -10.19
N ILE A 94 -11.68 -2.70 -9.48
CA ILE A 94 -11.93 -3.23 -8.14
C ILE A 94 -12.00 -4.74 -8.18
N LEU A 95 -12.76 -5.32 -9.11
CA LEU A 95 -12.86 -6.77 -9.25
C LEU A 95 -11.53 -7.43 -9.60
N VAL A 96 -10.78 -6.86 -10.54
CA VAL A 96 -9.44 -7.37 -10.88
C VAL A 96 -8.57 -7.40 -9.63
N PHE A 97 -8.49 -6.29 -8.90
CA PHE A 97 -7.75 -6.24 -7.63
C PHE A 97 -8.23 -7.29 -6.64
N LEU A 98 -9.55 -7.44 -6.45
CA LEU A 98 -10.14 -8.34 -5.48
C LEU A 98 -9.89 -9.83 -5.82
N ILE A 99 -9.94 -10.18 -7.11
CA ILE A 99 -9.59 -11.53 -7.59
C ILE A 99 -8.14 -11.85 -7.24
N PHE A 100 -7.19 -10.97 -7.57
CA PHE A 100 -5.77 -11.19 -7.25
C PHE A 100 -5.50 -11.18 -5.75
N PHE A 101 -6.19 -10.32 -5.01
CA PHE A 101 -6.11 -10.27 -3.55
C PHE A 101 -6.57 -11.58 -2.91
N LEU A 102 -7.73 -12.11 -3.33
CA LEU A 102 -8.25 -13.39 -2.82
C LEU A 102 -7.37 -14.56 -3.22
N PHE A 103 -6.84 -14.57 -4.45
CA PHE A 103 -5.89 -15.59 -4.90
C PHE A 103 -4.63 -15.59 -4.02
N MET A 104 -4.03 -14.43 -3.78
CA MET A 104 -2.87 -14.32 -2.87
C MET A 104 -3.22 -14.68 -1.42
N LEU A 105 -4.42 -14.34 -0.97
CA LEU A 105 -4.91 -14.70 0.36
C LEU A 105 -5.06 -16.23 0.51
N GLU A 106 -5.57 -16.91 -0.51
CA GLU A 106 -5.67 -18.37 -0.57
C GLU A 106 -4.29 -19.02 -0.50
N LEU A 107 -3.33 -18.54 -1.29
CA LEU A 107 -1.94 -19.04 -1.24
C LEU A 107 -1.35 -18.91 0.17
N ARG A 108 -1.57 -17.77 0.83
CA ARG A 108 -1.14 -17.57 2.22
C ARG A 108 -1.91 -18.44 3.21
N PHE A 109 -3.18 -18.72 2.96
CA PHE A 109 -3.99 -19.57 3.82
C PHE A 109 -3.50 -21.03 3.78
N VAL A 110 -3.21 -21.55 2.58
CA VAL A 110 -2.67 -22.91 2.37
C VAL A 110 -1.23 -23.00 2.87
N ASN A 111 -0.42 -21.98 2.63
CA ASN A 111 0.96 -21.90 3.08
C ASN A 111 1.22 -20.62 3.89
N PRO A 112 0.96 -20.65 5.21
CA PRO A 112 1.21 -19.50 6.08
C PRO A 112 2.68 -19.06 6.10
N SER A 113 3.61 -19.97 5.80
CA SER A 113 5.04 -19.67 5.85
C SER A 113 5.58 -19.00 4.57
N ILE A 114 4.74 -18.81 3.55
CA ILE A 114 5.13 -18.21 2.25
C ILE A 114 5.74 -16.80 2.41
N SER A 115 5.36 -16.08 3.47
CA SER A 115 5.87 -14.73 3.76
C SER A 115 7.28 -14.70 4.38
N TYR A 116 7.89 -15.84 4.72
CA TYR A 116 9.16 -15.90 5.46
C TYR A 116 10.35 -16.42 4.64
N ALA A 117 10.23 -16.51 3.31
CA ALA A 117 11.21 -17.19 2.46
C ALA A 117 12.47 -16.34 2.16
N GLU A 118 12.40 -15.01 2.16
CA GLU A 118 13.51 -14.13 1.70
C GLU A 118 14.43 -13.60 2.81
N LYS A 119 14.63 -14.36 3.88
CA LYS A 119 15.37 -13.92 5.08
C LYS A 119 16.80 -13.43 4.81
N PHE A 120 17.50 -14.02 3.84
CA PHE A 120 18.89 -13.62 3.53
C PHE A 120 18.95 -12.26 2.84
N MET A 121 18.03 -12.01 1.91
CA MET A 121 17.94 -10.73 1.21
C MET A 121 17.50 -9.62 2.18
N ASP A 122 16.48 -9.89 3.00
CA ASP A 122 16.00 -8.96 4.02
C ASP A 122 17.12 -8.59 5.01
N HIS A 123 17.87 -9.59 5.50
CA HIS A 123 18.98 -9.37 6.41
C HIS A 123 20.09 -8.55 5.77
N ALA A 124 20.46 -8.86 4.53
CA ALA A 124 21.55 -8.19 3.85
C ALA A 124 21.18 -6.73 3.51
N MET A 125 19.93 -6.46 3.09
CA MET A 125 19.42 -5.09 2.96
C MET A 125 19.45 -4.34 4.29
N LEU A 126 18.93 -4.93 5.36
CA LEU A 126 18.94 -4.29 6.69
C LEU A 126 20.36 -3.99 7.17
N ALA A 127 21.32 -4.90 6.96
CA ALA A 127 22.71 -4.70 7.32
C ALA A 127 23.38 -3.58 6.49
N SER A 128 23.08 -3.50 5.19
CA SER A 128 23.56 -2.42 4.31
C SER A 128 23.07 -1.05 4.83
N ILE A 129 21.78 -0.95 5.14
CA ILE A 129 21.13 0.27 5.62
C ILE A 129 21.65 0.70 6.99
N MET A 130 21.87 -0.24 7.91
CA MET A 130 22.44 0.06 9.23
C MET A 130 23.87 0.63 9.14
N ARG A 131 24.63 0.27 8.10
CA ARG A 131 25.98 0.80 7.88
C ARG A 131 25.96 2.14 7.15
N VAL A 132 25.13 2.27 6.12
CA VAL A 132 25.02 3.46 5.27
C VAL A 132 23.53 3.75 5.00
N PRO A 133 22.90 4.63 5.78
CA PRO A 133 21.46 4.91 5.66
C PRO A 133 21.17 5.88 4.50
N VAL A 134 21.46 5.45 3.26
CA VAL A 134 21.22 6.19 2.02
C VAL A 134 20.23 5.45 1.13
N VAL A 135 19.47 6.18 0.29
CA VAL A 135 18.51 5.61 -0.67
C VAL A 135 19.01 5.85 -2.11
N PRO A 136 19.09 4.81 -2.96
CA PRO A 136 18.92 3.40 -2.62
C PRO A 136 20.06 2.87 -1.73
N PRO A 137 19.82 1.85 -0.89
CA PRO A 137 20.89 1.21 -0.15
C PRO A 137 21.90 0.59 -1.10
N LEU A 138 23.15 0.49 -0.67
CA LEU A 138 24.17 -0.25 -1.42
C LEU A 138 23.67 -1.69 -1.61
N ASP A 139 23.84 -2.21 -2.82
CA ASP A 139 23.41 -3.55 -3.18
C ASP A 139 24.08 -4.54 -2.21
N PRO A 140 23.32 -5.33 -1.45
CA PRO A 140 23.92 -6.31 -0.56
C PRO A 140 24.68 -7.43 -1.28
N TRP A 141 24.47 -7.60 -2.59
CA TRP A 141 25.03 -8.67 -3.40
C TRP A 141 26.25 -8.25 -4.24
N PHE A 142 26.52 -6.95 -4.39
CA PHE A 142 27.62 -6.41 -5.20
C PHE A 142 28.42 -5.33 -4.45
#